data_AF-G5JTH0-F1
#
_entry.id   AF-G5JTH0-F1
#
_cell.length_a   1.000
_cell.length_b   1.000
_cell.length_c   1.000
_cell.angle_alpha   90.00
_cell.angle_beta   90.00
_cell.angle_gamma   90.00
#
_symmetry.space_group_name_H-M   'P 1'
#
loop_
_entity.id
_entity.type
_entity.pdbx_description
1 polymer ?
#
loop_
_entity_poly.entity_id
_entity_poly.type
_entity_poly.pdbx_seq_one_letter_code
_entity_poly.pdbx_strand_id
1 'polypeptide(L)'
;MKKEQLKEGDLLFTVGDSEMGQAITTATGDYSHVAIYLEGSIYHATVDQGVSKQDLTSFLEENKIVDVFCYPKIKLKQVFEKVHALLGNPYNISFYPDGTGFYCSQLIAHLLPIFAEIPMQFGDGHQEVTNFWQEYYEQLGLAVPTGRPGTNPSLLAQSPQLCYRGRLK
;
A
#
# COMPACT_ATOMS: atom_id res chain seq x y z
N MET A 1 9.00 18.21 3.71
CA MET A 1 10.03 17.62 4.57
C MET A 1 11.18 17.13 3.71
N LYS A 2 12.39 17.04 4.26
CA LYS A 2 13.55 16.48 3.55
C LYS A 2 13.71 15.00 3.91
N LYS A 3 14.36 14.20 3.04
CA LYS A 3 14.58 12.77 3.28
C LYS A 3 15.34 12.47 4.58
N GLU A 4 16.23 13.35 5.03
CA GLU A 4 16.97 13.19 6.29
C GLU A 4 16.10 13.32 7.53
N GLN A 5 14.85 13.76 7.38
CA GLN A 5 13.86 13.89 8.46
C GLN A 5 12.98 12.64 8.60
N LEU A 6 13.13 11.65 7.73
CA LEU A 6 12.47 10.35 7.86
C LEU A 6 12.91 9.67 9.16
N LYS A 7 11.97 8.98 9.78
CA LYS A 7 12.17 8.23 11.02
C LYS A 7 11.71 6.80 10.81
N GLU A 8 12.37 5.90 11.52
CA GLU A 8 11.96 4.50 11.62
C GLU A 8 10.46 4.38 11.88
N GLY A 9 9.78 3.59 11.05
CA GLY A 9 8.34 3.37 11.14
C GLY A 9 7.47 4.42 10.46
N ASP A 10 8.04 5.43 9.81
CA ASP A 10 7.29 6.31 8.92
C ASP A 10 6.64 5.49 7.81
N LEU A 11 5.37 5.79 7.53
CA LEU A 11 4.62 5.26 6.39
C LEU A 11 4.70 6.27 5.25
N LEU A 12 5.05 5.79 4.06
CA LEU A 12 5.22 6.59 2.85
C LEU A 12 4.12 6.22 1.88
N PHE A 13 3.24 7.17 1.59
CA PHE A 13 2.11 7.03 0.67
C PHE A 13 2.43 7.73 -0.64
N THR A 14 2.19 7.05 -1.76
CA THR A 14 2.54 7.56 -3.08
C THR A 14 1.40 7.45 -4.08
N VAL A 15 1.55 8.19 -5.18
CA VAL A 15 0.68 8.13 -6.35
C VAL A 15 1.51 7.56 -7.49
N GLY A 16 1.12 6.38 -7.95
CA GLY A 16 1.77 5.67 -9.04
C GLY A 16 1.23 6.14 -10.39
N ASP A 17 2.13 6.37 -11.34
CA ASP A 17 1.79 6.85 -12.67
C ASP A 17 1.28 5.72 -13.61
N SER A 18 1.27 4.47 -13.16
CA SER A 18 0.82 3.31 -13.95
C SER A 18 -0.70 3.25 -14.09
N GLU A 19 -1.20 2.51 -15.09
CA GLU A 19 -2.65 2.29 -15.27
C GLU A 19 -3.29 1.67 -14.03
N MET A 20 -2.63 0.70 -13.40
CA MET A 20 -3.08 0.13 -12.12
C MET A 20 -3.10 1.19 -11.01
N GLY A 21 -2.07 2.04 -10.93
CA GLY A 21 -2.03 3.12 -9.96
C GLY A 21 -3.21 4.08 -10.11
N GLN A 22 -3.51 4.48 -11.35
CA GLN A 22 -4.65 5.33 -11.68
C GLN A 22 -5.98 4.65 -11.38
N ALA A 23 -6.13 3.37 -11.74
CA ALA A 23 -7.35 2.61 -11.45
C ALA A 23 -7.60 2.45 -9.94
N ILE A 24 -6.54 2.31 -9.14
CA ILE A 24 -6.62 2.29 -7.68
C ILE A 24 -7.05 3.66 -7.15
N THR A 25 -6.45 4.77 -7.61
CA THR A 25 -6.80 6.10 -7.10
C THR A 25 -8.21 6.50 -7.50
N THR A 26 -8.64 6.20 -8.72
CA THR A 26 -10.03 6.37 -9.16
C THR A 26 -11.01 5.65 -8.24
N ALA A 27 -10.69 4.42 -7.82
CA ALA A 27 -11.60 3.62 -7.00
C ALA A 27 -11.56 3.92 -5.50
N THR A 28 -10.43 4.46 -4.99
CA THR A 28 -10.19 4.47 -3.54
C THR A 28 -9.75 5.81 -2.97
N GLY A 29 -9.33 6.77 -3.79
CA GLY A 29 -8.91 8.10 -3.36
C GLY A 29 -7.48 8.47 -3.77
N ASP A 30 -6.78 9.23 -2.94
CA ASP A 30 -5.58 9.95 -3.36
C ASP A 30 -4.32 9.10 -3.56
N TYR A 31 -4.21 7.91 -2.96
CA TYR A 31 -2.97 7.12 -2.94
C TYR A 31 -3.15 5.74 -3.57
N SER A 32 -2.19 5.34 -4.40
CA SER A 32 -2.18 4.00 -5.02
C SER A 32 -1.19 3.03 -4.37
N HIS A 33 -0.24 3.53 -3.57
CA HIS A 33 0.76 2.69 -2.92
C HIS A 33 1.11 3.18 -1.52
N VAL A 34 1.53 2.24 -0.67
CA VAL A 34 2.03 2.53 0.68
C VAL A 34 3.21 1.63 1.01
N ALA A 35 4.19 2.20 1.70
CA ALA A 35 5.37 1.51 2.20
C ALA A 35 5.72 1.94 3.61
N ILE A 36 6.64 1.22 4.27
CA ILE A 36 7.19 1.60 5.58
C ILE A 36 8.70 1.76 5.51
N TYR A 37 9.22 2.84 6.09
CA TYR A 37 10.66 3.09 6.18
C TYR A 37 11.25 2.47 7.44
N LEU A 38 12.20 1.57 7.27
CA LEU A 38 12.90 0.87 8.36
C LEU A 38 14.38 0.65 8.00
N GLU A 39 15.28 0.80 8.97
CA GLU A 39 16.73 0.63 8.86
C GLU A 39 17.34 1.23 7.58
N GLY A 40 16.97 2.47 7.27
CA GLY A 40 17.49 3.16 6.09
C GLY A 40 16.91 2.73 4.75
N SER A 41 15.82 1.96 4.73
CA SER A 41 15.25 1.40 3.51
C SER A 41 13.73 1.32 3.53
N ILE A 42 13.15 1.06 2.36
CA ILE A 42 11.71 0.96 2.16
C ILE A 42 11.31 -0.51 2.13
N TYR A 43 10.33 -0.89 2.94
CA TYR A 43 9.70 -2.20 2.90
C TYR A 43 8.28 -2.05 2.36
N HIS A 44 7.96 -2.84 1.33
CA HIS A 44 6.66 -2.81 0.68
C HIS A 44 6.38 -4.11 -0.07
N ALA A 45 5.18 -4.23 -0.63
CA ALA A 45 4.84 -5.29 -1.57
C ALA A 45 4.60 -4.69 -2.96
N THR A 46 5.30 -5.15 -3.99
CA THR A 46 5.13 -4.70 -5.39
C THR A 46 4.88 -5.89 -6.31
N VAL A 47 4.23 -5.65 -7.44
CA VAL A 47 3.88 -6.71 -8.41
C VAL A 47 5.10 -7.53 -8.83
N ASP A 48 6.24 -6.87 -9.07
CA ASP A 48 7.43 -7.53 -9.63
C ASP A 48 8.28 -8.26 -8.59
N GLN A 49 8.27 -7.82 -7.33
CA GLN A 49 9.19 -8.32 -6.29
C GLN A 49 8.48 -8.96 -5.08
N GLY A 50 7.15 -8.88 -5.01
CA GLY A 50 6.42 -9.25 -3.81
C GLY A 50 6.85 -8.41 -2.60
N VAL A 51 6.82 -9.00 -1.41
CA VAL A 51 7.29 -8.36 -0.18
C VAL A 51 8.82 -8.28 -0.21
N SER A 52 9.32 -7.06 -0.32
CA SER A 52 10.73 -6.79 -0.57
C SER A 52 11.21 -5.52 0.14
N LYS A 53 12.53 -5.35 0.13
CA LYS A 53 13.24 -4.17 0.60
C LYS A 53 13.81 -3.42 -0.61
N GLN A 54 13.58 -2.11 -0.68
CA GLN A 54 14.09 -1.21 -1.71
C GLN A 54 14.94 -0.10 -1.10
N ASP A 55 15.95 0.36 -1.84
CA ASP A 55 16.71 1.56 -1.46
C ASP A 55 15.80 2.80 -1.44
N LEU A 56 16.00 3.67 -0.45
CA LEU A 56 15.21 4.90 -0.31
C LEU A 56 15.36 5.83 -1.52
N THR A 57 16.57 5.97 -2.07
CA THR A 57 16.82 6.87 -3.20
C THR A 57 16.09 6.36 -4.43
N SER A 58 16.20 5.07 -4.75
CA SER A 58 15.47 4.45 -5.87
C SER A 58 13.96 4.61 -5.73
N PHE A 59 13.42 4.35 -4.53
CA PHE A 59 11.98 4.55 -4.26
C PHE A 59 11.53 5.99 -4.53
N LEU A 60 12.32 6.99 -4.13
CA LEU A 60 11.99 8.41 -4.33
C LEU A 60 12.18 8.86 -5.79
N GLU A 61 13.07 8.23 -6.56
CA GLU A 61 13.22 8.48 -7.99
C GLU A 61 12.02 7.94 -8.80
N GLU A 62 11.47 6.80 -8.37
CA GLU A 62 10.29 6.19 -8.97
C GLU A 62 8.98 6.91 -8.61
N ASN A 63 8.93 7.59 -7.46
CA ASN A 63 7.70 8.19 -6.92
C ASN A 63 7.82 9.71 -6.78
N LYS A 64 7.12 10.45 -7.66
CA LYS A 64 7.12 11.93 -7.68
C LYS A 64 6.41 12.56 -6.48
N ILE A 65 5.37 11.89 -5.97
CA ILE A 65 4.57 12.37 -4.84
C ILE A 65 4.70 11.36 -3.71
N VAL A 66 5.28 11.79 -2.59
CA VAL A 66 5.45 10.96 -1.41
C VAL A 66 5.05 11.73 -0.16
N ASP A 67 3.91 11.35 0.41
CA ASP A 67 3.39 11.89 1.67
C ASP A 67 3.75 10.98 2.83
N VAL A 68 4.23 11.57 3.92
CA VAL A 68 4.76 10.83 5.06
C VAL A 68 3.84 10.96 6.25
N PHE A 69 3.52 9.83 6.86
CA PHE A 69 2.74 9.73 8.08
C PHE A 69 3.53 8.93 9.11
N CYS A 70 3.28 9.16 10.40
CA CYS A 70 3.79 8.30 11.46
C CYS A 70 2.68 7.76 12.34
N TYR A 71 2.92 6.60 12.94
CA TYR A 71 2.10 6.05 14.02
C TYR A 71 2.85 6.19 15.36
N PRO A 72 2.48 7.12 16.25
CA PRO A 72 3.25 7.40 17.47
C PRO A 72 3.40 6.20 18.44
N LYS A 73 2.51 5.21 18.36
CA LYS A 73 2.54 4.02 19.23
C LYS A 73 3.17 2.80 18.55
N ILE A 74 3.89 3.00 17.45
CA ILE A 74 4.52 1.91 16.70
C ILE A 74 5.53 1.15 17.57
N LYS A 75 5.45 -0.19 17.54
CA LYS A 75 6.40 -1.09 18.19
C LYS A 75 7.46 -1.52 17.19
N LEU A 76 8.46 -0.67 16.94
CA LEU A 76 9.44 -0.83 15.86
C LEU A 76 10.07 -2.22 15.79
N LYS A 77 10.54 -2.76 16.92
CA LYS A 77 11.14 -4.11 16.98
C LYS A 77 10.19 -5.19 16.45
N GLN A 78 8.92 -5.15 16.86
CA GLN A 78 7.92 -6.14 16.42
C GLN A 78 7.59 -6.01 14.93
N VAL A 79 7.46 -4.77 14.46
CA VAL A 79 7.21 -4.49 13.04
C VAL A 79 8.37 -4.96 12.17
N PHE A 80 9.60 -4.71 12.63
CA PHE A 80 10.81 -5.14 11.96
C PHE A 80 10.94 -6.66 11.87
N GLU A 81 10.74 -7.37 12.98
CA GLU A 81 10.76 -8.84 13.03
C GLU A 81 9.69 -9.44 12.10
N LYS A 82 8.48 -8.88 12.11
CA LYS A 82 7.38 -9.31 11.23
C LYS A 82 7.73 -9.12 9.75
N VAL A 83 8.15 -7.91 9.34
CA VAL A 83 8.38 -7.64 7.92
C VAL A 83 9.54 -8.48 7.38
N HIS A 84 10.58 -8.73 8.18
CA HIS A 84 11.68 -9.62 7.81
C HIS A 84 11.23 -11.06 7.59
N ALA A 85 10.35 -11.58 8.45
CA ALA A 85 9.79 -12.91 8.28
C ALA A 85 8.91 -13.04 7.01
N LEU A 86 8.44 -11.91 6.47
CA LEU A 86 7.59 -11.87 5.28
C LEU A 86 8.36 -11.61 3.98
N LEU A 87 9.65 -11.27 4.02
CA LEU A 87 10.44 -11.02 2.81
C LEU A 87 10.41 -12.23 1.86
N GLY A 88 10.20 -11.96 0.57
CA GLY A 88 10.09 -12.97 -0.49
C GLY A 88 8.69 -13.57 -0.65
N ASN A 89 7.70 -13.22 0.20
CA ASN A 89 6.31 -13.56 -0.09
C ASN A 89 5.87 -12.90 -1.40
N PRO A 90 5.08 -13.58 -2.24
CA PRO A 90 4.66 -13.04 -3.53
C PRO A 90 3.72 -11.84 -3.35
N TYR A 91 3.52 -11.10 -4.44
CA TYR A 91 2.48 -10.08 -4.49
C TYR A 91 1.11 -10.73 -4.65
N ASN A 92 0.15 -10.32 -3.83
CA ASN A 92 -1.24 -10.75 -4.00
C ASN A 92 -1.89 -9.94 -5.15
N ILE A 93 -1.67 -10.40 -6.38
CA ILE A 93 -2.25 -9.79 -7.60
C ILE A 93 -3.78 -9.82 -7.60
N SER A 94 -4.37 -10.79 -6.90
CA SER A 94 -5.82 -10.96 -6.92
C SER A 94 -6.55 -9.97 -6.01
N PHE A 95 -5.84 -9.35 -5.06
CA PHE A 95 -6.40 -8.54 -3.96
C PHE A 95 -7.42 -9.26 -3.06
N TYR A 96 -7.68 -10.56 -3.29
CA TYR A 96 -8.57 -11.34 -2.45
C TYR A 96 -8.01 -11.42 -1.02
N PRO A 97 -8.87 -11.36 0.01
CA PRO A 97 -8.42 -11.40 1.40
C PRO A 97 -7.66 -12.69 1.73
N ASP A 98 -8.04 -13.80 1.09
CA ASP A 98 -7.45 -15.13 1.18
C ASP A 98 -6.47 -15.46 0.02
N GLY A 99 -6.11 -14.45 -0.79
CA GLY A 99 -5.13 -14.58 -1.86
C GLY A 99 -3.73 -14.89 -1.33
N THR A 100 -2.90 -15.52 -2.16
CA THR A 100 -1.51 -15.83 -1.81
C THR A 100 -0.67 -14.55 -1.83
N GLY A 101 0.10 -14.32 -0.76
CA GLY A 101 1.00 -13.18 -0.65
C GLY A 101 0.33 -11.93 -0.08
N PHE A 102 0.93 -10.76 -0.34
CA PHE A 102 0.41 -9.48 0.14
C PHE A 102 0.40 -8.44 -0.96
N TYR A 103 -0.62 -7.58 -0.97
CA TYR A 103 -0.52 -6.27 -1.62
C TYR A 103 -0.12 -5.20 -0.59
N CYS A 104 0.27 -4.02 -1.07
CA CYS A 104 0.99 -3.03 -0.26
C CYS A 104 0.27 -2.63 1.03
N SER A 105 -1.01 -2.25 0.97
CA SER A 105 -1.78 -1.86 2.16
C SER A 105 -2.14 -3.05 3.06
N GLN A 106 -2.34 -4.26 2.50
CA GLN A 106 -2.56 -5.48 3.29
C GLN A 106 -1.32 -5.82 4.12
N LEU A 107 -0.12 -5.66 3.55
CA LEU A 107 1.14 -5.82 4.27
C LEU A 107 1.21 -4.84 5.46
N ILE A 108 0.95 -3.55 5.22
CA ILE A 108 0.99 -2.54 6.30
C ILE A 108 -0.06 -2.83 7.38
N ALA A 109 -1.27 -3.24 7.00
CA ALA A 109 -2.32 -3.63 7.95
C ALA A 109 -1.96 -4.86 8.78
N HIS A 110 -1.23 -5.82 8.19
CA HIS A 110 -0.70 -6.98 8.90
C HIS A 110 0.41 -6.61 9.90
N LEU A 111 1.30 -5.69 9.51
CA LEU A 111 2.38 -5.20 10.37
C LEU A 111 1.82 -4.38 11.55
N LEU A 112 0.86 -3.51 11.27
CA LEU A 112 0.23 -2.58 12.19
C LEU A 112 -1.27 -2.87 12.28
N PRO A 113 -1.73 -3.74 13.20
CA PRO A 113 -3.14 -4.16 13.31
C PRO A 113 -4.01 -3.07 13.97
N ILE A 114 -4.00 -1.88 13.38
CA ILE A 114 -4.72 -0.67 13.80
C ILE A 114 -5.72 -0.21 12.75
N PHE A 115 -5.70 -0.86 11.58
CA PHE A 115 -6.56 -0.58 10.44
C PHE A 115 -7.65 -1.64 10.36
N ALA A 116 -8.87 -1.21 10.13
CA ALA A 116 -9.99 -2.10 9.86
C ALA A 116 -10.13 -2.32 8.35
N GLU A 117 -10.51 -3.53 7.97
CA GLU A 117 -10.89 -3.82 6.59
C GLU A 117 -12.24 -3.20 6.26
N ILE A 118 -12.41 -2.79 5.01
CA ILE A 118 -13.67 -2.29 4.46
C ILE A 118 -14.06 -3.13 3.23
N PRO A 119 -15.33 -3.08 2.79
CA PRO A 119 -15.71 -3.65 1.50
C PRO A 119 -14.91 -3.00 0.36
N MET A 120 -14.21 -3.81 -0.43
CA MET A 120 -13.39 -3.35 -1.56
C MET A 120 -14.26 -2.75 -2.68
N GLN A 121 -13.71 -1.74 -3.33
CA GLN A 121 -14.33 -0.99 -4.41
C GLN A 121 -13.40 -0.96 -5.62
N PHE A 122 -13.99 -1.08 -6.81
CA PHE A 122 -13.29 -1.12 -8.09
C PHE A 122 -13.98 -0.19 -9.13
N GLY A 123 -14.87 0.68 -8.65
CA GLY A 123 -15.66 1.59 -9.46
C GLY A 123 -15.08 3.00 -9.52
N ASP A 124 -15.80 3.91 -10.15
CA ASP A 124 -15.44 5.34 -10.28
C ASP A 124 -16.55 6.28 -9.78
N GLY A 125 -17.57 5.72 -9.10
CA GLY A 125 -18.78 6.43 -8.68
C GLY A 125 -19.87 6.51 -9.75
N HIS A 126 -19.58 6.20 -11.01
CA HIS A 126 -20.55 6.06 -12.09
C HIS A 126 -20.85 4.59 -12.41
N GLN A 127 -19.82 3.76 -12.40
CA GLN A 127 -19.88 2.31 -12.63
C GLN A 127 -19.27 1.58 -11.43
N GLU A 128 -19.88 0.44 -11.04
CA GLU A 128 -19.46 -0.34 -9.87
C GLU A 128 -18.08 -0.98 -10.05
N VAL A 129 -17.75 -1.33 -11.29
CA VAL A 129 -16.45 -1.88 -11.71
C VAL A 129 -16.08 -1.24 -13.05
N THR A 130 -14.95 -0.54 -13.10
CA THR A 130 -14.46 0.08 -14.34
C THR A 130 -13.95 -0.97 -15.35
N ASN A 131 -13.88 -0.60 -16.63
CA ASN A 131 -13.39 -1.48 -17.69
C ASN A 131 -11.98 -2.04 -17.40
N PHE A 132 -11.09 -1.22 -16.83
CA PHE A 132 -9.76 -1.66 -16.43
C PHE A 132 -9.83 -2.87 -15.50
N TRP A 133 -10.67 -2.82 -14.46
CA TRP A 133 -10.79 -3.92 -13.51
C TRP A 133 -11.51 -5.12 -14.11
N GLN A 134 -12.48 -4.93 -15.00
CA GLN A 134 -13.11 -6.03 -15.73
C GLN A 134 -12.07 -6.81 -16.55
N GLU A 135 -11.26 -6.12 -17.35
CA GLU A 135 -10.20 -6.71 -18.17
C GLU A 135 -9.10 -7.35 -17.31
N TYR A 136 -8.69 -6.69 -16.22
CA TYR A 136 -7.70 -7.21 -15.28
C TYR A 136 -8.13 -8.57 -14.70
N TYR A 137 -9.35 -8.67 -14.21
CA TYR A 137 -9.85 -9.89 -13.59
C TYR A 137 -10.25 -10.96 -14.62
N GLU A 138 -10.64 -10.58 -15.84
CA GLU A 138 -10.81 -11.51 -16.95
C GLU A 138 -9.49 -12.22 -17.30
N GLN A 139 -8.37 -11.49 -17.36
CA GLN A 139 -7.04 -12.06 -17.59
C GLN A 139 -6.60 -13.00 -16.46
N LEU A 140 -7.02 -12.72 -15.22
CA LEU A 140 -6.77 -13.61 -14.08
C LEU A 140 -7.69 -14.84 -14.06
N GLY A 141 -8.77 -14.86 -14.85
CA GLY A 141 -9.80 -15.89 -14.79
C GLY A 141 -10.57 -15.88 -13.46
N LEU A 142 -10.68 -14.71 -12.81
CA LEU A 142 -11.30 -14.54 -11.50
C LEU A 142 -12.46 -13.54 -11.58
N ALA A 143 -13.38 -13.59 -10.62
CA ALA A 143 -14.35 -12.52 -10.44
C ALA A 143 -13.70 -11.30 -9.77
N VAL A 144 -14.22 -10.10 -10.02
CA VAL A 144 -13.82 -8.91 -9.27
C VAL A 144 -14.30 -9.05 -7.82
N PRO A 145 -13.43 -8.89 -6.80
CA PRO A 145 -13.78 -9.12 -5.40
C PRO A 145 -14.50 -7.92 -4.78
N THR A 146 -15.39 -7.26 -5.53
CA THR A 146 -16.23 -6.15 -5.04
C THR A 146 -16.98 -6.58 -3.78
N GLY A 147 -16.96 -5.74 -2.75
CA GLY A 147 -17.63 -5.98 -1.50
C GLY A 147 -16.93 -6.95 -0.53
N ARG A 148 -15.89 -7.67 -0.97
CA ARG A 148 -15.06 -8.49 -0.05
C ARG A 148 -14.24 -7.57 0.87
N PRO A 149 -13.90 -8.02 2.09
CA PRO A 149 -13.11 -7.20 3.01
C PRO A 149 -11.68 -7.00 2.49
N GLY A 150 -11.15 -5.80 2.63
CA GLY A 150 -9.78 -5.49 2.26
C GLY A 150 -9.36 -4.10 2.72
N THR A 151 -8.14 -3.70 2.34
CA THR A 151 -7.58 -2.38 2.64
C THR A 151 -7.15 -1.69 1.36
N ASN A 152 -6.96 -0.38 1.42
CA ASN A 152 -6.30 0.38 0.35
C ASN A 152 -5.44 1.50 0.96
N PRO A 153 -4.46 2.06 0.24
CA PRO A 153 -3.57 3.08 0.76
C PRO A 153 -4.32 4.33 1.26
N SER A 154 -5.31 4.81 0.53
CA SER A 154 -6.12 5.97 0.90
C SER A 154 -6.88 5.75 2.22
N LEU A 155 -7.44 4.56 2.44
CA LEU A 155 -8.06 4.16 3.70
C LEU A 155 -7.06 4.22 4.86
N LEU A 156 -5.85 3.68 4.65
CA LEU A 156 -4.85 3.68 5.73
C LEU A 156 -4.44 5.11 6.09
N ALA A 157 -4.24 5.97 5.08
CA ALA A 157 -3.86 7.38 5.27
C ALA A 157 -4.92 8.19 6.05
N GLN A 158 -6.19 7.79 6.00
CA GLN A 158 -7.30 8.43 6.74
C GLN A 158 -7.41 7.97 8.21
N SER A 159 -6.58 7.01 8.64
CA SER A 159 -6.65 6.52 10.01
C SER A 159 -6.37 7.65 11.02
N PRO A 160 -7.24 7.87 12.03
CA PRO A 160 -7.04 8.91 13.05
C PRO A 160 -5.86 8.61 13.98
N GLN A 161 -5.29 7.41 13.89
CA GLN A 161 -4.11 7.01 14.64
C GLN A 161 -2.81 7.46 13.95
N LEU A 162 -2.86 7.82 12.67
CA LEU A 162 -1.72 8.33 11.93
C LEU A 162 -1.63 9.86 12.07
N CYS A 163 -0.40 10.36 12.13
CA CYS A 163 -0.11 11.78 12.11
C CYS A 163 0.62 12.13 10.81
N TYR A 164 0.03 13.03 10.01
CA TYR A 164 0.69 13.55 8.82
C TYR A 164 1.93 14.35 9.21
N ARG A 165 3.07 14.01 8.62
CA ARG A 165 4.36 14.67 8.87
C ARG A 165 4.76 15.63 7.76
N GLY A 166 4.18 15.49 6.57
CA GLY A 166 4.48 16.32 5.41
C GLY A 166 4.85 15.53 4.16
N ARG A 167 4.84 16.24 3.02
CA ARG A 167 5.33 15.74 1.72
C ARG A 167 6.85 15.81 1.61
N LEU A 168 7.49 14.78 1.09
CA LEU A 168 8.92 14.81 0.75
C LEU A 168 9.17 15.77 -0.43
N LYS A 169 10.26 16.53 -0.34
CA LYS A 169 10.74 17.48 -1.34
C LYS A 169 12.22 17.25 -1.60
#